data_AF-A0A9C9GBT5-F1
#
_entry.id   AF-A0A9C9GBT5-F1
#
_cell.length_a   1.000
_cell.length_b   1.000
_cell.length_c   1.000
_cell.angle_alpha   90.00
_cell.angle_beta   90.00
_cell.angle_gamma   90.00
#
_symmetry.space_group_name_H-M   'P 1'
#
loop_
_entity.id
_entity.type
_entity.pdbx_description
1 polymer ?
#
loop_
_entity_poly.entity_id
_entity_poly.type
_entity_poly.pdbx_seq_one_letter_code
_entity_poly.pdbx_strand_id
1 'polypeptide(L)'
;MKARWIRITIFLVLVAAIAVAIYFRDQFDAAAVENWIQNAGVLAPLLFMLVYAVGAVLFLPGMVLTLAGGALFGPVLGTFYNLTGATVGATLAFLVSRYLASDWVADKTGGRLKQLINGVETEGWRFVAFVRLVPLFPFNLLNYALGLTRIRFSHYVLATYICM
;
A
#
# COMPACT_ATOMS: atom_id res chain seq x y z
N MET A 1 25.72 -0.42 21.29
CA MET A 1 26.45 0.01 20.07
C MET A 1 25.64 -0.08 18.77
N LYS A 2 24.90 -1.16 18.48
CA LYS A 2 24.09 -1.31 17.25
C LYS A 2 23.04 -0.20 17.03
N ALA A 3 22.41 0.30 18.09
CA ALA A 3 21.39 1.35 18.00
C ALA A 3 21.92 2.71 17.54
N ARG A 4 23.22 3.03 17.74
CA ARG A 4 23.81 4.31 17.31
C ARG A 4 24.03 4.33 15.79
N TRP A 5 24.43 3.19 15.23
CA TRP A 5 24.63 3.02 13.79
C TRP A 5 23.31 3.03 13.03
N ILE A 6 22.26 2.40 13.55
CA ILE A 6 20.91 2.47 12.97
C ILE A 6 20.41 3.93 12.89
N ARG A 7 20.62 4.73 13.94
CA ARG A 7 20.24 6.16 13.95
C ARG A 7 21.02 6.98 12.93
N ILE A 8 22.31 6.70 12.74
CA ILE A 8 23.15 7.38 11.75
C ILE A 8 22.73 7.01 10.32
N THR A 9 22.43 5.73 10.07
CA THR A 9 21.93 5.29 8.76
C THR A 9 20.58 5.91 8.43
N ILE A 10 19.64 5.95 9.39
CA ILE A 10 18.34 6.61 9.21
C ILE A 10 18.53 8.11 8.94
N PHE A 11 19.43 8.77 9.67
CA PHE A 11 19.73 10.18 9.47
C PHE A 11 20.33 10.45 8.09
N LEU A 12 21.27 9.62 7.63
CA LEU A 12 21.86 9.74 6.29
C LEU A 12 20.84 9.48 5.19
N VAL A 13 19.95 8.51 5.36
CA VAL A 13 18.86 8.25 4.41
C VAL A 13 17.89 9.44 4.34
N LEU A 14 17.55 10.05 5.49
CA LEU A 14 16.72 11.25 5.54
C LEU A 14 17.38 12.44 4.84
N VAL A 15 18.66 12.69 5.12
CA VAL A 15 19.41 13.79 4.48
C VAL A 15 19.55 13.56 2.97
N ALA A 16 19.82 12.33 2.54
CA ALA A 16 19.89 11.98 1.13
C ALA A 16 18.52 12.14 0.43
N ALA A 17 17.43 11.70 1.09
CA ALA A 17 16.08 11.88 0.56
C ALA A 17 15.72 13.37 0.42
N ILE A 18 16.10 14.21 1.40
CA ILE A 18 15.91 15.66 1.34
C ILE A 18 16.75 16.29 0.22
N ALA A 19 18.02 15.89 0.07
CA ALA A 19 18.91 16.39 -0.97
C ALA A 19 18.41 16.01 -2.38
N VAL A 20 17.93 14.79 -2.57
CA VAL A 20 17.30 14.34 -3.82
C VAL A 20 16.00 15.11 -4.08
N ALA A 21 15.18 15.32 -3.06
CA ALA A 21 13.95 16.11 -3.19
C ALA A 21 14.22 17.58 -3.57
N ILE A 22 15.29 18.18 -3.06
CA ILE A 22 15.70 19.54 -3.43
C ILE A 22 16.29 19.57 -4.84
N TYR A 23 17.09 18.58 -5.23
CA TYR A 23 17.71 18.52 -6.56
C TYR A 23 16.68 18.29 -7.68
N PHE A 24 15.67 17.45 -7.43
CA PHE A 24 14.59 17.21 -8.39
C PHE A 24 13.48 18.26 -8.32
N ARG A 25 13.56 19.23 -7.40
CA ARG A 25 12.54 20.28 -7.22
C ARG A 25 12.33 21.11 -8.49
N ASP A 26 13.40 21.42 -9.21
CA ASP A 26 13.36 22.28 -10.39
C ASP A 26 12.93 21.54 -11.67
N GLN A 27 12.88 20.20 -11.66
CA GLN A 27 12.37 19.39 -12.77
C GLN A 27 10.91 18.95 -12.58
N PHE A 28 10.39 19.01 -11.35
CA PHE A 28 8.98 18.78 -11.07
C PHE A 28 8.20 20.08 -11.25
N ASP A 29 7.87 20.39 -12.52
CA ASP A 29 6.95 21.48 -12.82
C ASP A 29 5.53 21.08 -12.38
N ALA A 30 5.19 21.40 -11.14
CA ALA A 30 3.88 21.14 -10.56
C ALA A 30 2.76 21.75 -11.43
N ALA A 31 3.02 22.88 -12.10
CA ALA A 31 2.06 23.53 -12.98
C ALA A 31 1.80 22.73 -14.26
N ALA A 32 2.78 21.98 -14.77
CA ALA A 32 2.57 21.10 -15.93
C ALA A 32 1.69 19.90 -15.58
N VAL A 33 1.90 19.31 -14.39
CA VAL A 33 1.09 18.18 -13.89
C VAL A 33 -0.33 18.65 -13.53
N GLU A 34 -0.46 19.81 -12.90
CA GLU A 34 -1.74 20.42 -12.56
C GLU A 34 -2.55 20.75 -13.84
N ASN A 35 -1.91 21.33 -14.87
CA ASN A 35 -2.54 21.54 -16.17
C ASN A 35 -2.95 20.23 -16.85
N TRP A 36 -2.16 19.16 -16.73
CA TRP A 36 -2.52 17.85 -17.29
C TRP A 36 -3.75 17.24 -16.60
N ILE A 37 -3.84 17.42 -15.28
CA ILE A 37 -4.97 16.96 -14.46
C ILE A 37 -6.23 17.80 -14.71
N GLN A 38 -6.08 19.12 -14.85
CA GLN A 38 -7.19 20.00 -15.22
C GLN A 38 -7.72 19.67 -16.62
N ASN A 39 -6.84 19.34 -17.57
CA ASN A 39 -7.23 18.91 -18.92
C ASN A 39 -7.84 17.49 -18.94
N ALA A 40 -7.41 16.59 -18.05
CA ALA A 40 -8.00 15.26 -17.91
C ALA A 40 -9.39 15.29 -17.21
N GLY A 41 -9.72 16.38 -16.52
CA GLY A 41 -11.05 16.62 -15.94
C GLY A 41 -11.50 15.50 -15.00
N VAL A 42 -12.72 15.00 -15.21
CA VAL A 42 -13.37 13.98 -14.35
C VAL A 42 -12.65 12.62 -14.38
N LEU A 43 -11.80 12.36 -15.38
CA LEU A 43 -11.05 11.10 -15.49
C LEU A 43 -9.75 11.08 -14.68
N ALA A 44 -9.23 12.26 -14.27
CA ALA A 44 -7.96 12.35 -13.56
C ALA A 44 -7.94 11.57 -12.22
N PRO A 45 -9.00 11.63 -11.37
CA PRO A 45 -9.04 10.83 -10.14
C PRO A 45 -9.05 9.32 -10.42
N LEU A 46 -9.73 8.89 -11.49
CA LEU A 46 -9.86 7.47 -11.82
C LEU A 46 -8.53 6.89 -12.30
N LEU A 47 -7.80 7.64 -13.15
CA LEU A 47 -6.45 7.28 -13.56
C LEU A 47 -5.49 7.26 -12.37
N PHE A 48 -5.57 8.26 -11.48
CA PHE A 48 -4.75 8.29 -10.28
C PHE A 48 -5.00 7.08 -9.38
N MET A 49 -6.26 6.73 -9.11
CA MET A 49 -6.62 5.53 -8.33
C MET A 49 -6.08 4.25 -8.98
N LEU A 50 -6.11 4.16 -10.30
CA LEU A 50 -5.59 3.01 -11.05
C LEU A 50 -4.06 2.92 -10.93
N VAL A 51 -3.36 4.04 -11.11
CA VAL A 51 -1.90 4.11 -10.90
C VAL A 51 -1.55 3.76 -9.46
N TYR A 52 -2.32 4.23 -8.48
CA TYR A 52 -2.14 3.88 -7.07
C TYR A 52 -2.28 2.37 -6.87
N ALA A 53 -3.36 1.79 -7.39
CA ALA A 53 -3.65 0.37 -7.23
C ALA A 53 -2.57 -0.52 -7.86
N VAL A 54 -2.14 -0.19 -9.08
CA VAL A 54 -1.03 -0.87 -9.76
C VAL A 54 0.27 -0.68 -8.99
N GLY A 55 0.54 0.54 -8.50
CA GLY A 55 1.71 0.82 -7.68
C GLY A 55 1.76 0.00 -6.40
N ALA A 56 0.63 -0.18 -5.72
CA ALA A 56 0.53 -1.04 -4.54
C ALA A 56 0.86 -2.51 -4.86
N VAL A 57 0.37 -3.03 -6.00
CA VAL A 57 0.69 -4.39 -6.48
C VAL A 57 2.18 -4.51 -6.83
N LEU A 58 2.77 -3.48 -7.44
CA LEU A 58 4.20 -3.43 -7.80
C LEU A 58 5.14 -3.10 -6.65
N PHE A 59 4.65 -3.10 -5.39
CA PHE A 59 5.42 -2.75 -4.20
C PHE A 59 6.01 -1.32 -4.21
N LEU A 60 5.40 -0.39 -4.95
CA LEU A 60 5.82 1.01 -4.92
C LEU A 60 5.60 1.61 -3.52
N PRO A 61 6.45 2.58 -3.11
CA PRO A 61 6.30 3.25 -1.84
C PRO A 61 5.00 4.06 -1.80
N GLY A 62 4.02 3.60 -1.01
CA GLY A 62 2.71 4.25 -0.89
C GLY A 62 2.80 5.72 -0.46
N MET A 63 3.82 6.11 0.31
CA MET A 63 4.05 7.51 0.70
C MET A 63 4.17 8.45 -0.51
N VAL A 64 4.85 8.03 -1.58
CA VAL A 64 5.04 8.87 -2.77
C VAL A 64 3.69 9.11 -3.46
N LEU A 65 2.90 8.05 -3.60
CA LEU A 65 1.57 8.11 -4.21
C LEU A 65 0.60 8.92 -3.35
N THR A 66 0.62 8.72 -2.02
CA THR A 66 -0.25 9.45 -1.09
C THR A 66 0.07 10.95 -1.08
N LEU A 67 1.36 11.32 -1.06
CA LEU A 67 1.79 12.72 -1.15
C LEU A 67 1.40 13.34 -2.49
N ALA A 68 1.56 12.60 -3.60
CA ALA A 68 1.09 13.05 -4.90
C ALA A 68 -0.43 13.28 -4.90
N GLY A 69 -1.23 12.34 -4.37
CA GLY A 69 -2.69 12.51 -4.30
C GLY A 69 -3.10 13.74 -3.48
N GLY A 70 -2.42 14.00 -2.36
CA GLY A 70 -2.67 15.20 -1.55
C GLY A 70 -2.26 16.51 -2.24
N ALA A 71 -1.15 16.50 -2.98
CA ALA A 71 -0.69 17.66 -3.74
C ALA A 71 -1.58 17.96 -4.95
N LEU A 72 -2.10 16.92 -5.62
CA LEU A 72 -2.85 17.04 -6.87
C LEU A 72 -4.35 17.33 -6.67
N PHE A 73 -4.97 16.71 -5.65
CA PHE A 73 -6.41 16.80 -5.42
C PHE A 73 -6.76 17.52 -4.10
N GLY A 74 -5.76 18.01 -3.38
CA GLY A 74 -5.91 18.63 -2.08
C GLY A 74 -6.12 17.63 -0.93
N PRO A 75 -6.23 18.12 0.31
CA PRO A 75 -6.22 17.27 1.50
C PRO A 75 -7.43 16.33 1.59
N VAL A 76 -8.63 16.83 1.25
CA VAL A 76 -9.89 16.10 1.45
C VAL A 76 -10.10 15.07 0.34
N LEU A 77 -10.13 15.53 -0.93
CA LEU A 77 -10.34 14.64 -2.07
C LEU A 77 -9.14 13.73 -2.31
N GLY A 78 -7.92 14.22 -2.10
CA GLY A 78 -6.71 13.39 -2.15
C GLY A 78 -6.73 12.26 -1.14
N THR A 79 -7.18 12.50 0.09
CA THR A 79 -7.36 11.42 1.09
C THR A 79 -8.38 10.40 0.62
N PHE A 80 -9.53 10.85 0.09
CA PHE A 80 -10.55 9.94 -0.42
C PHE A 80 -10.02 9.07 -1.58
N TYR A 81 -9.36 9.68 -2.58
CA TYR A 81 -8.81 8.96 -3.73
C TYR A 81 -7.63 8.05 -3.36
N ASN A 82 -6.81 8.47 -2.39
CA ASN A 82 -5.74 7.63 -1.84
C ASN A 82 -6.33 6.41 -1.12
N LEU A 83 -7.36 6.59 -0.29
CA LEU A 83 -8.00 5.50 0.45
C LEU A 83 -8.65 4.48 -0.50
N THR A 84 -9.39 4.97 -1.50
CA THR A 84 -10.01 4.09 -2.51
C THR A 84 -8.95 3.40 -3.36
N GLY A 85 -7.93 4.12 -3.85
CA GLY A 85 -6.83 3.57 -4.63
C GLY A 85 -6.03 2.52 -3.85
N ALA A 86 -5.72 2.78 -2.57
CA ALA A 86 -5.05 1.85 -1.68
C ALA A 86 -5.90 0.60 -1.41
N THR A 87 -7.20 0.77 -1.19
CA THR A 87 -8.13 -0.34 -0.98
C THR A 87 -8.23 -1.23 -2.23
N VAL A 88 -8.35 -0.62 -3.42
CA VAL A 88 -8.37 -1.36 -4.69
C VAL A 88 -7.04 -2.09 -4.91
N GLY A 89 -5.91 -1.43 -4.69
CA GLY A 89 -4.58 -2.05 -4.79
C GLY A 89 -4.39 -3.22 -3.82
N ALA A 90 -4.80 -3.04 -2.56
CA ALA A 90 -4.78 -4.09 -1.56
C ALA A 90 -5.66 -5.29 -1.93
N THR A 91 -6.80 -5.01 -2.55
CA THR A 91 -7.74 -6.02 -3.05
C THR A 91 -7.12 -6.78 -4.22
N LEU A 92 -6.50 -6.10 -5.17
CA LEU A 92 -5.80 -6.72 -6.30
C LEU A 92 -4.63 -7.59 -5.81
N ALA A 93 -3.78 -7.08 -4.91
CA ALA A 93 -2.68 -7.86 -4.33
C ALA A 93 -3.18 -9.13 -3.62
N PHE A 94 -4.27 -9.01 -2.86
CA PHE A 94 -4.94 -10.14 -2.21
C PHE A 94 -5.43 -11.18 -3.23
N LEU A 95 -6.10 -10.73 -4.31
CA LEU A 95 -6.61 -11.61 -5.37
C LEU A 95 -5.50 -12.29 -6.16
N VAL A 96 -4.46 -11.55 -6.53
CA VAL A 96 -3.27 -12.08 -7.22
C VAL A 96 -2.65 -13.18 -6.37
N SER A 97 -2.42 -12.92 -5.08
CA SER A 97 -1.92 -13.93 -4.16
C SER A 97 -2.82 -15.17 -4.09
N ARG A 98 -4.13 -14.96 -3.97
CA ARG A 98 -5.11 -16.03 -3.78
C ARG A 98 -5.26 -16.95 -4.99
N TYR A 99 -5.19 -16.41 -6.21
CA TYR A 99 -5.45 -17.19 -7.42
C TYR A 99 -4.17 -17.62 -8.14
N LEU A 100 -3.09 -16.83 -8.08
CA LEU A 100 -1.85 -17.16 -8.79
C LEU A 100 -0.80 -17.80 -7.87
N ALA A 101 -0.76 -17.43 -6.59
CA ALA A 101 0.29 -17.89 -5.67
C ALA A 101 -0.17 -18.96 -4.68
N SER A 102 -1.48 -19.07 -4.40
CA SER A 102 -2.01 -19.96 -3.37
C SER A 102 -1.57 -21.42 -3.52
N ASP A 103 -1.69 -22.01 -4.71
CA ASP A 103 -1.35 -23.43 -4.92
C ASP A 103 0.16 -23.67 -4.80
N TRP A 104 0.98 -22.81 -5.41
CA TRP A 104 2.44 -22.88 -5.32
C TRP A 104 2.95 -22.71 -3.89
N VAL A 105 2.35 -21.77 -3.13
CA VAL A 105 2.70 -21.56 -1.73
C VAL A 105 2.21 -22.74 -0.89
N ALA A 106 1.00 -23.26 -1.09
CA ALA A 106 0.47 -24.38 -0.34
C ALA A 106 1.39 -25.61 -0.41
N ASP A 107 1.96 -25.90 -1.59
CA ASP A 107 2.90 -27.00 -1.80
C ASP A 107 4.25 -26.79 -1.11
N LYS A 108 4.70 -25.54 -0.98
CA LYS A 108 5.96 -25.18 -0.29
C LYS A 108 5.79 -24.86 1.20
N THR A 109 4.56 -24.77 1.69
CA THR A 109 4.26 -24.30 3.04
C THR A 109 4.41 -25.42 4.06
N GLY A 110 5.51 -25.37 4.84
CA GLY A 110 5.75 -26.26 5.97
C GLY A 110 5.00 -25.87 7.25
N GLY A 111 4.93 -26.80 8.21
CA GLY A 111 4.04 -26.79 9.37
C GLY A 111 3.94 -25.47 10.17
N ARG A 112 5.03 -24.73 10.38
CA ARG A 112 5.00 -23.45 11.11
C ARG A 112 4.20 -22.36 10.39
N LEU A 113 4.34 -22.25 9.08
CA LEU A 113 3.62 -21.25 8.28
C LEU A 113 2.14 -21.65 8.15
N LYS A 114 1.83 -22.95 8.09
CA LYS A 114 0.45 -23.46 8.14
C LYS A 114 -0.24 -23.18 9.47
N GLN A 115 0.47 -23.31 10.60
CA GLN A 115 -0.06 -22.94 11.92
C GLN A 115 -0.35 -21.44 12.03
N LEU A 116 0.54 -20.60 11.50
CA LEU A 116 0.32 -19.15 11.40
C LEU A 116 -0.93 -18.82 10.58
N ILE A 117 -1.05 -19.41 9.38
CA ILE A 117 -2.21 -19.21 8.50
C ILE A 117 -3.50 -19.65 9.22
N ASN A 118 -3.52 -20.82 9.85
CA ASN A 118 -4.69 -21.28 10.61
C ASN A 118 -5.05 -20.34 11.77
N GLY A 119 -4.06 -19.78 12.48
CA GLY A 119 -4.30 -18.79 13.54
C GLY A 119 -4.95 -17.53 12.99
N VAL A 120 -4.46 -17.03 11.85
CA VAL A 120 -5.04 -15.87 11.16
C VAL A 120 -6.46 -16.16 10.65
N GLU A 121 -6.69 -17.35 10.09
CA GLU A 121 -8.01 -17.77 9.60
C GLU A 121 -9.04 -17.88 10.72
N THR A 122 -8.62 -18.29 11.91
CA THR A 122 -9.50 -18.44 13.09
C THR A 122 -10.10 -17.09 13.52
N GLU A 123 -9.28 -16.04 13.53
CA GLU A 123 -9.71 -14.67 13.87
C GLU A 123 -10.35 -13.93 12.69
N GLY A 124 -10.02 -14.34 11.45
CA GLY A 124 -10.63 -13.85 10.22
C GLY A 124 -10.56 -12.33 10.07
N TRP A 125 -11.72 -11.67 10.04
CA TRP A 125 -11.83 -10.22 9.85
C TRP A 125 -11.22 -9.42 11.00
N ARG A 126 -11.23 -9.95 12.22
CA ARG A 126 -10.66 -9.29 13.40
C ARG A 126 -9.16 -9.15 13.29
N PHE A 127 -8.50 -10.18 12.76
CA PHE A 127 -7.07 -10.12 12.51
C PHE A 127 -6.72 -9.08 11.46
N VAL A 128 -7.47 -9.03 10.36
CA VAL A 128 -7.27 -7.99 9.32
C VAL A 128 -7.41 -6.61 9.93
N ALA A 129 -8.49 -6.34 10.66
CA ALA A 129 -8.70 -5.05 11.34
C ALA A 129 -7.56 -4.71 12.31
N PHE A 130 -7.12 -5.67 13.13
CA PHE A 130 -6.05 -5.48 14.09
C PHE A 130 -4.73 -5.07 13.42
N VAL A 131 -4.33 -5.77 12.35
CA VAL A 131 -3.07 -5.47 11.66
C VAL A 131 -3.16 -4.17 10.82
N ARG A 132 -4.36 -3.74 10.44
CA ARG A 132 -4.56 -2.41 9.83
C ARG A 132 -4.42 -1.29 10.84
N LEU A 133 -5.00 -1.45 12.03
CA LEU A 133 -4.93 -0.46 13.12
C LEU A 133 -3.53 -0.36 13.74
N VAL A 134 -2.80 -1.48 13.77
CA VAL A 134 -1.43 -1.54 14.28
C VAL A 134 -0.50 -1.92 13.13
N PRO A 135 0.10 -0.93 12.43
CA PRO A 135 0.92 -1.17 11.23
C PRO A 135 2.29 -1.76 11.59
N LEU A 136 2.29 -3.01 12.05
CA LEU A 136 3.50 -3.77 12.39
C LEU A 136 4.21 -4.30 11.14
N PHE A 137 3.48 -4.46 10.03
CA PHE A 137 3.97 -5.08 8.81
C PHE A 137 3.84 -4.14 7.62
N PRO A 138 4.74 -4.25 6.61
CA PRO A 138 4.62 -3.50 5.37
C PRO A 138 3.29 -3.80 4.67
N PHE A 139 2.57 -2.74 4.28
CA PHE A 139 1.23 -2.82 3.68
C PHE A 139 1.15 -3.81 2.51
N ASN A 140 2.07 -3.70 1.56
CA ASN A 140 2.09 -4.54 0.36
C ASN A 140 2.26 -6.02 0.74
N LEU A 141 3.27 -6.34 1.56
CA LEU A 141 3.55 -7.71 2.00
C LEU A 141 2.36 -8.33 2.74
N LEU A 142 1.73 -7.54 3.63
CA LEU A 142 0.56 -7.98 4.39
C LEU A 142 -0.61 -8.35 3.47
N ASN A 143 -0.88 -7.56 2.42
CA ASN A 143 -1.97 -7.82 1.48
C ASN A 143 -1.79 -9.17 0.77
N TYR A 144 -0.55 -9.46 0.33
CA TYR A 144 -0.23 -10.76 -0.28
C TYR A 144 -0.33 -11.90 0.73
N ALA A 145 0.20 -11.72 1.95
CA ALA A 145 0.11 -12.73 3.00
C ALA A 145 -1.34 -13.07 3.37
N LEU A 146 -2.20 -12.06 3.49
CA LEU A 146 -3.63 -12.26 3.77
C LEU A 146 -4.33 -12.95 2.59
N GLY A 147 -3.89 -12.71 1.35
CA GLY A 147 -4.41 -13.40 0.16
C GLY A 147 -4.12 -14.91 0.11
N LEU A 148 -3.08 -15.37 0.81
CA LEU A 148 -2.77 -16.79 0.98
C LEU A 148 -3.66 -17.48 2.02
N THR A 149 -4.44 -16.72 2.79
CA THR A 149 -5.36 -17.26 3.80
C THR A 149 -6.76 -17.48 3.21
N ARG A 150 -7.56 -18.33 3.85
CA ARG A 150 -8.96 -18.60 3.47
C ARG A 150 -9.95 -17.54 3.95
N ILE A 151 -9.50 -16.36 4.40
CA ILE A 151 -10.38 -15.26 4.82
C ILE A 151 -11.33 -14.89 3.68
N ARG A 152 -12.59 -14.60 4.00
CA ARG A 152 -13.60 -14.17 3.01
C ARG A 152 -13.20 -12.83 2.39
N PHE A 153 -13.27 -12.75 1.07
CA PHE A 153 -12.96 -11.53 0.30
C PHE A 153 -13.71 -10.30 0.81
N SER A 154 -15.01 -10.42 1.06
CA SER A 154 -15.85 -9.33 1.57
C SER A 154 -15.38 -8.80 2.92
N HIS A 155 -14.98 -9.69 3.84
CA HIS A 155 -14.45 -9.31 5.14
C HIS A 155 -13.12 -8.54 5.01
N TYR A 156 -12.25 -8.96 4.09
CA TYR A 156 -10.98 -8.29 3.85
C TYR A 156 -11.17 -6.88 3.28
N VAL A 157 -12.04 -6.73 2.28
CA VAL A 157 -12.32 -5.42 1.66
C VAL A 157 -12.95 -4.47 2.67
N LEU A 158 -13.97 -4.91 3.41
CA LEU A 158 -14.64 -4.07 4.41
C LEU A 158 -13.69 -3.68 5.56
N ALA A 159 -12.93 -4.63 6.10
CA ALA A 159 -11.98 -4.33 7.17
C ALA A 159 -10.87 -3.39 6.68
N THR A 160 -10.39 -3.54 5.44
CA THR A 160 -9.36 -2.66 4.88
C THR A 160 -9.89 -1.25 4.64
N TYR A 161 -11.11 -1.11 4.13
CA TYR A 161 -11.70 0.21 3.87
C TYR A 161 -12.06 0.97 5.15
N ILE A 162 -12.48 0.26 6.20
CA ILE A 162 -12.90 0.89 7.48
C ILE A 162 -11.69 1.19 8.39
N CYS A 163 -10.63 0.39 8.33
CA CYS A 163 -9.49 0.49 9.25
C CYS A 163 -8.23 1.14 8.65
N MET A 164 -8.27 1.68 7.42
CA MET A 164 -7.22 2.52 6.83
C MET A 164 -7.56 3.99 6.95
#